data_AF-A0A2X2K5T6-F1
#
_entry.id   AF-A0A2X2K5T6-F1
#
_cell.length_a   1.000
_cell.length_b   1.000
_cell.length_c   1.000
_cell.angle_alpha   90.00
_cell.angle_beta   90.00
_cell.angle_gamma   90.00
#
_symmetry.space_group_name_H-M   'P 1'
#
loop_
_entity.id
_entity.type
_entity.pdbx_description
1 polymer ?
#
loop_
_entity_poly.entity_id
_entity_poly.type
_entity_poly.pdbx_seq_one_letter_code
_entity_poly.pdbx_strand_id
1 'polypeptide(L)'
;MLSNMDITPLIKELKDMIKQHNTNNAKDFYMTVREQEILNLNDIEIAARFLYLNKTGFNGLYRVNSKVNLMYLLIKKDMIKNSTVFF
;
A
#
# COMPACT_ATOMS: atom_id res chain seq x y z
N MET A 1 -26.72 8.04 10.36
CA MET A 1 -25.95 9.24 10.01
C MET A 1 -24.50 8.84 9.84
N LEU A 2 -24.09 8.48 8.62
CA LEU A 2 -22.67 8.53 8.28
C LEU A 2 -22.40 9.99 7.99
N SER A 3 -21.81 10.71 8.94
CA SER A 3 -21.17 11.99 8.61
C SER A 3 -20.30 11.75 7.38
N ASN A 4 -20.43 12.57 6.34
CA ASN A 4 -19.57 12.50 5.17
C ASN A 4 -18.12 12.55 5.64
N MET A 5 -17.48 11.39 5.74
CA MET A 5 -16.12 11.26 6.24
C MET A 5 -15.23 11.94 5.21
N ASP A 6 -14.44 12.93 5.65
CA ASP A 6 -13.55 13.63 4.75
C ASP A 6 -12.48 12.66 4.24
N ILE A 7 -12.58 12.33 2.95
CA ILE A 7 -11.69 11.38 2.27
C ILE A 7 -10.43 12.07 1.74
N THR A 8 -10.38 13.41 1.77
CA THR A 8 -9.28 14.20 1.25
C THR A 8 -7.91 13.78 1.81
N PRO A 9 -7.76 13.50 3.13
CA PRO A 9 -6.49 13.04 3.69
C PRO A 9 -6.02 11.71 3.08
N LEU A 10 -6.93 10.76 2.87
CA LEU A 10 -6.60 9.46 2.26
C LEU A 10 -6.14 9.60 0.82
N ILE A 11 -6.85 10.43 0.03
CA ILE A 11 -6.48 10.69 -1.37
C ILE A 11 -5.10 11.33 -1.43
N LYS A 12 -4.81 12.28 -0.53
CA LYS A 12 -3.50 12.92 -0.44
C LYS A 12 -2.40 11.91 -0.12
N GLU A 13 -2.61 11.06 0.89
CA GLU A 13 -1.62 10.05 1.30
C GLU A 13 -1.31 9.07 0.15
N LEU A 14 -2.34 8.58 -0.55
CA LEU A 14 -2.16 7.72 -1.72
C LEU A 14 -1.33 8.39 -2.83
N LYS A 15 -1.62 9.66 -3.14
CA LYS A 15 -0.85 10.42 -4.13
C LYS A 15 0.62 10.56 -3.74
N ASP A 16 0.89 10.82 -2.46
CA ASP A 16 2.24 10.93 -1.93
C ASP A 16 2.98 9.58 -2.02
N MET A 17 2.33 8.46 -1.68
CA MET A 17 2.88 7.12 -1.84
C MET A 17 3.20 6.78 -3.30
N ILE A 18 2.32 7.15 -4.24
CA ILE A 18 2.55 6.91 -5.68
C ILE A 18 3.71 7.75 -6.19
N LYS A 19 3.81 9.00 -5.74
CA LYS A 19 4.95 9.86 -6.07
C LYS A 19 6.24 9.19 -5.61
N GLN A 20 6.31 8.75 -4.36
CA GLN A 20 7.49 8.05 -3.83
C GLN A 20 7.81 6.75 -4.58
N HIS A 21 6.78 5.96 -4.93
CA HIS A 21 6.94 4.74 -5.73
C HIS A 21 7.56 5.02 -7.11
N ASN A 22 7.13 6.11 -7.76
CA ASN A 22 7.59 6.46 -9.11
C ASN A 22 8.94 7.20 -9.11
N THR A 23 9.23 8.01 -8.08
CA THR A 23 10.48 8.77 -8.00
C THR A 23 11.64 7.95 -7.47
N ASN A 24 11.36 7.01 -6.55
CA ASN A 24 12.35 6.10 -5.99
C ASN A 24 12.35 4.78 -6.75
N ASN A 25 13.21 3.84 -6.34
CA ASN A 25 13.08 2.47 -6.78
C ASN A 25 11.75 1.89 -6.29
N ALA A 26 10.80 1.70 -7.21
CA ALA A 26 9.46 1.18 -6.96
C ALA A 26 9.45 -0.08 -6.09
N LYS A 27 10.44 -0.97 -6.30
CA LYS A 27 10.59 -2.20 -5.53
C LYS A 27 10.99 -1.92 -4.09
N ASP A 28 11.99 -1.06 -3.89
CA ASP A 28 12.50 -0.75 -2.56
C ASP A 28 11.42 -0.03 -1.75
N PHE A 29 10.73 0.94 -2.36
CA PHE A 29 9.62 1.63 -1.72
C PHE A 29 8.46 0.67 -1.36
N TYR A 30 8.10 -0.24 -2.26
CA TYR A 30 7.11 -1.28 -1.97
C TYR A 30 7.51 -2.14 -0.76
N MET A 31 8.77 -2.57 -0.68
CA MET A 31 9.26 -3.38 0.44
C MET A 31 9.23 -2.59 1.75
N THR A 32 9.65 -1.32 1.74
CA THR A 32 9.57 -0.42 2.90
C THR A 32 8.13 -0.30 3.41
N VAL A 33 7.17 0.01 2.54
CA VAL A 33 5.75 0.11 2.94
C VAL A 33 5.21 -1.22 3.46
N ARG A 34 5.64 -2.34 2.87
CA ARG A 34 5.21 -3.67 3.31
C ARG A 34 5.73 -3.99 4.71
N GLU A 35 6.96 -3.61 5.03
CA GLU A 35 7.62 -3.91 6.31
C GLU A 35 7.25 -2.93 7.43
N GLN A 36 6.55 -1.83 7.12
CA GLN A 36 6.03 -0.91 8.14
C GLN A 36 5.16 -1.61 9.19
N GLU A 37 5.48 -1.35 10.46
CA GLU A 37 4.70 -1.79 11.61
C GLU A 37 3.38 -1.02 11.71
N ILE A 38 2.27 -1.74 11.68
CA ILE A 38 0.91 -1.16 11.71
C ILE A 38 0.66 -0.36 12.99
N LEU A 39 1.28 -0.73 14.10
CA LEU A 39 1.10 -0.08 15.40
C LEU A 39 1.57 1.39 15.41
N ASN A 40 2.42 1.78 14.46
CA ASN A 40 2.94 3.14 14.34
C ASN A 40 2.15 3.99 13.35
N LEU A 41 1.04 3.48 12.81
CA LEU A 41 0.24 4.14 11.78
C LEU A 41 -1.14 4.54 12.29
N ASN A 42 -1.65 5.67 11.82
CA ASN A 42 -3.04 6.09 12.03
C ASN A 42 -3.98 5.46 10.98
N ASP A 43 -5.30 5.60 11.18
CA ASP A 43 -6.32 4.98 10.32
C ASP A 43 -6.19 5.35 8.82
N ILE A 44 -5.80 6.59 8.51
CA ILE A 44 -5.60 7.04 7.12
C ILE A 44 -4.39 6.34 6.51
N GLU A 45 -3.28 6.26 7.24
CA GLU A 45 -2.05 5.60 6.81
C GLU A 45 -2.25 4.10 6.63
N ILE A 46 -2.99 3.45 7.54
CA ILE A 46 -3.36 2.03 7.43
C ILE A 46 -4.19 1.79 6.16
N ALA A 47 -5.21 2.61 5.92
CA ALA A 47 -6.05 2.52 4.74
C ALA A 47 -5.26 2.76 3.45
N ALA A 48 -4.40 3.79 3.42
CA ALA A 48 -3.53 4.10 2.29
C ALA A 48 -2.56 2.95 1.99
N ARG A 49 -1.88 2.44 3.03
CA ARG A 49 -0.98 1.27 2.96
C ARG A 49 -1.70 0.05 2.40
N PHE A 50 -2.89 -0.26 2.91
CA PHE A 50 -3.68 -1.39 2.43
C PHE A 50 -4.01 -1.24 0.94
N LEU A 51 -4.54 -0.09 0.52
CA LEU A 51 -4.93 0.15 -0.87
C LEU A 51 -3.71 0.14 -1.81
N TYR A 52 -2.62 0.80 -1.43
CA TYR A 52 -1.38 0.82 -2.19
C TYR A 52 -0.81 -0.59 -2.38
N LEU A 53 -0.67 -1.37 -1.31
CA LEU A 53 -0.08 -2.71 -1.35
C LEU A 53 -0.92 -3.68 -2.18
N ASN A 54 -2.25 -3.61 -2.07
CA ASN A 54 -3.15 -4.38 -2.93
C ASN A 54 -2.98 -3.99 -4.40
N LYS A 55 -2.97 -2.69 -4.73
CA LYS A 55 -2.92 -2.24 -6.11
C LYS A 55 -1.57 -2.50 -6.80
N THR A 56 -0.47 -2.37 -6.06
CA THR A 56 0.90 -2.46 -6.59
C THR A 56 1.53 -3.85 -6.45
N GLY A 57 0.95 -4.72 -5.62
CA GLY A 57 1.40 -6.10 -5.47
C GLY A 57 0.87 -7.05 -6.55
N PHE A 58 1.22 -8.32 -6.44
CA PHE A 58 0.88 -9.34 -7.43
C PHE A 58 -0.64 -9.59 -7.51
N ASN A 59 -1.24 -9.27 -8.66
CA ASN A 59 -2.64 -9.53 -9.01
C ASN A 59 -3.71 -9.00 -8.02
N GLY A 60 -3.41 -8.01 -7.18
CA GLY A 60 -4.41 -7.52 -6.23
C GLY A 60 -4.79 -8.50 -5.12
N LEU A 61 -3.97 -9.53 -4.89
CA LEU A 61 -4.30 -10.59 -3.94
C LEU A 61 -3.85 -10.24 -2.52
N TYR A 62 -4.81 -9.96 -1.65
CA TYR A 62 -4.59 -9.92 -0.21
C TYR A 62 -4.46 -11.34 0.35
N ARG A 63 -3.29 -11.68 0.92
CA ARG A 63 -3.07 -12.94 1.66
C ARG A 63 -2.41 -12.65 3.00
N VAL A 64 -2.88 -13.33 4.04
CA VAL A 64 -2.31 -13.28 5.40
C VAL A 64 -1.79 -14.65 5.77
N ASN A 65 -0.67 -14.71 6.47
CA ASN A 65 -0.17 -15.96 7.05
C ASN A 65 -0.69 -16.08 8.47
N SER A 66 -1.40 -17.17 8.76
CA SER A 66 -1.99 -17.46 10.08
C SER A 66 -0.97 -17.54 11.22
N LYS A 67 0.32 -17.71 10.93
CA LYS A 67 1.37 -17.84 11.94
C LYS A 67 1.93 -16.52 12.46
N VAL A 68 1.77 -15.41 11.73
CA VAL A 68 2.53 -14.18 12.03
C VAL A 68 1.67 -12.91 12.04
N ASN A 69 0.37 -13.01 11.70
CA ASN A 69 -0.52 -11.85 11.50
C ASN A 69 0.04 -10.76 10.55
N LEU A 70 1.10 -11.08 9.80
CA LEU A 70 1.70 -10.22 8.81
C LEU A 70 1.07 -10.50 7.44
N MET A 71 0.73 -9.42 6.76
CA MET A 71 0.20 -9.40 5.39
C MET A 71 1.32 -9.83 4.41
N TYR A 72 1.21 -11.06 3.89
CA TYR A 72 2.10 -11.57 2.85
C TYR A 72 1.42 -11.40 1.50
N LEU A 73 1.75 -10.32 0.78
CA LEU A 73 1.60 -10.34 -0.67
C LEU A 73 2.68 -11.27 -1.25
N LEU A 74 2.25 -12.40 -1.81
CA LEU A 74 3.15 -13.31 -2.52
C LEU A 74 3.58 -12.64 -3.81
N ILE A 75 4.78 -12.07 -3.83
CA ILE A 75 5.39 -11.58 -5.07
C ILE A 75 6.25 -12.70 -5.67
N LYS A 76 5.92 -13.11 -6.91
CA LYS A 76 6.94 -13.63 -7.81
C LYS A 76 7.85 -12.47 -8.20
N LYS A 77 9.16 -12.68 -8.08
CA LYS A 77 10.31 -11.75 -8.12
C LYS A 77 10.29 -10.65 -9.21
N ASP A 78 9.42 -10.73 -10.21
CA ASP A 78 9.56 -10.06 -11.50
C ASP A 78 8.37 -9.15 -11.90
N MET A 79 7.40 -8.84 -11.02
CA MET A 79 6.16 -8.11 -11.41
C MET A 79 5.79 -6.86 -10.58
N ILE A 80 6.76 -6.10 -10.07
CA ILE A 80 6.46 -4.75 -9.59
C ILE A 80 6.45 -3.83 -10.82
N LYS A 81 5.28 -3.34 -11.21
CA LYS A 81 5.12 -2.52 -12.41
C LYS A 81 5.63 -1.10 -12.15
N ASN A 82 6.60 -0.63 -12.93
CA ASN A 82 7.14 0.74 -12.91
C ASN A 82 6.13 1.81 -13.41
N SER A 83 4.85 1.53 -13.38
CA SER A 83 3.80 2.39 -13.93
C SER A 83 2.46 1.94 -13.36
N THR A 84 2.25 2.22 -12.07
CA THR A 84 0.91 2.13 -11.49
C THR A 84 0.26 3.49 -11.62
N VAL A 85 -0.47 3.70 -12.72
CA VAL A 85 -1.39 4.84 -12.85
C VAL A 85 -2.53 4.59 -11.87
N PHE A 86 -2.59 5.34 -10.78
CA PHE A 86 -3.84 5.56 -10.07
C PHE A 86 -4.57 6.71 -10.76
N PHE A 87 -5.88 6.57 -10.86
CA PHE A 87 -6.80 7.54 -11.48
C PHE A 87 -6.69 8.93 -10.84
#